data_AF-A0A7L4RMZ1-F1
#
_entry.id   AF-A0A7L4RMZ1-F1
#
_cell.length_a   1.000
_cell.length_b   1.000
_cell.length_c   1.000
_cell.angle_alpha   90.00
_cell.angle_beta   90.00
_cell.angle_gamma   90.00
#
_symmetry.space_group_name_H-M   'P 1'
#
loop_
_entity.id
_entity.type
_entity.pdbx_description
1 polymer ?
#
loop_
_entity_poly.entity_id
_entity_poly.type
_entity_poly.pdbx_seq_one_letter_code
_entity_poly.pdbx_strand_id
1 'polypeptide(L)'
;MNFKILFLCILLLGCSGLYDMRSACQNALDAGVKDRCFSALAMRDESTTECNDVQNATMREYCMMRIAIVHLSESDCGSMETLRDQCVHVVAGLKQNASLVCRLIEDNDTADLCRMRVM
;
A
#
# COMPACT_ATOMS: atom_id res chain seq x y z
N MET A 1 -8.39 -9.90 -26.89
CA MET A 1 -8.60 -10.83 -25.76
C MET A 1 -9.93 -10.53 -25.12
N ASN A 2 -10.82 -11.54 -25.09
CA ASN A 2 -12.24 -11.38 -24.84
C ASN A 2 -12.57 -11.37 -23.34
N PHE A 3 -13.15 -10.27 -22.85
CA PHE A 3 -13.60 -10.06 -21.46
C PHE A 3 -14.57 -11.15 -20.96
N LYS A 4 -15.25 -11.84 -21.88
CA LYS A 4 -16.17 -12.96 -21.59
C LYS A 4 -15.48 -14.24 -21.08
N ILE A 5 -14.21 -14.45 -21.41
CA ILE A 5 -13.44 -15.62 -20.93
C ILE A 5 -13.05 -15.43 -19.46
N LEU A 6 -12.79 -14.19 -19.04
CA LEU A 6 -12.42 -13.85 -17.67
C LEU A 6 -13.54 -14.16 -16.67
N PHE A 7 -14.79 -13.91 -17.06
CA PHE A 7 -15.96 -14.16 -16.20
C PHE A 7 -16.34 -15.64 -16.09
N LEU A 8 -16.06 -16.45 -17.13
CA LEU A 8 -16.35 -17.88 -17.10
C LEU A 8 -15.40 -18.67 -16.19
N CYS A 9 -14.15 -18.22 -16.03
CA CYS A 9 -13.19 -18.83 -15.12
C CYS A 9 -13.55 -18.67 -13.64
N ILE A 10 -14.34 -17.65 -13.26
CA ILE A 10 -14.69 -17.36 -11.87
C ILE A 10 -15.84 -18.27 -11.39
N LEU A 11 -16.72 -18.69 -12.29
CA LEU A 11 -18.01 -19.29 -11.91
C LEU A 11 -18.08 -20.81 -12.00
N LEU A 12 -17.21 -21.48 -12.77
CA LEU A 12 -17.38 -22.92 -13.06
C LEU A 12 -16.25 -23.84 -12.60
N LEU A 13 -15.08 -23.31 -12.29
CA LEU A 13 -13.94 -24.09 -11.85
C LEU A 13 -13.22 -23.29 -10.79
N GLY A 14 -13.10 -23.82 -9.58
CA GLY A 14 -12.16 -23.31 -8.60
C GLY A 14 -10.75 -23.35 -9.19
N CYS A 15 -10.39 -22.30 -9.93
CA CYS A 15 -9.08 -22.11 -10.51
C CYS A 15 -8.12 -21.66 -9.41
N SER A 16 -7.78 -22.59 -8.52
CA SER A 16 -6.52 -22.60 -7.78
C SER A 16 -5.32 -22.94 -8.69
N GLY A 17 -5.43 -22.61 -9.98
CA GLY A 17 -4.40 -22.78 -10.99
C GLY A 17 -3.55 -21.53 -11.13
N LEU A 18 -2.62 -21.34 -10.18
CA LEU A 18 -1.23 -20.94 -10.38
C LEU A 18 -0.89 -20.09 -11.63
N TYR A 19 -1.55 -18.95 -11.83
CA TYR A 19 -0.90 -17.86 -12.55
C TYR A 19 -0.06 -17.11 -11.53
N ASP A 20 1.26 -17.32 -11.55
CA ASP A 20 2.17 -16.54 -10.73
C ASP A 20 2.15 -15.08 -11.21
N MET A 21 1.25 -14.30 -10.61
CA MET A 21 1.07 -12.89 -10.92
C MET A 21 2.35 -12.10 -10.65
N ARG A 22 3.20 -12.54 -9.71
CA ARG A 22 4.50 -11.93 -9.47
C ARG A 22 5.40 -12.09 -10.67
N SER A 23 5.50 -13.30 -11.22
CA SER A 23 6.22 -13.55 -12.48
C SER A 23 5.66 -12.72 -13.65
N ALA A 24 4.35 -12.53 -13.71
CA ALA A 24 3.74 -11.68 -14.73
C ALA A 24 4.14 -10.20 -14.58
N CYS A 25 4.14 -9.67 -13.36
CA CYS A 25 4.64 -8.31 -13.08
C CYS A 25 6.13 -8.19 -13.44
N GLN A 26 6.94 -9.19 -13.10
CA GLN A 26 8.38 -9.17 -13.35
C GLN A 26 8.73 -9.06 -14.83
N ASN A 27 7.94 -9.71 -15.69
CA ASN A 27 8.12 -9.77 -17.13
C ASN A 27 7.50 -8.59 -17.90
N ALA A 28 6.88 -7.62 -17.21
CA ALA A 28 6.38 -6.42 -17.86
C ALA A 28 7.55 -5.60 -18.46
N LEU A 29 7.43 -5.24 -19.75
CA LEU A 29 8.45 -4.46 -20.47
C LEU A 29 8.48 -2.98 -20.06
N ASP A 30 7.31 -2.43 -19.72
CA ASP A 30 7.19 -1.03 -19.29
C ASP A 30 7.36 -0.93 -17.77
N ALA A 31 8.31 -0.09 -17.33
CA ALA A 31 8.61 0.10 -15.92
C ALA A 31 7.41 0.65 -15.13
N GLY A 32 6.62 1.55 -15.71
CA GLY A 32 5.42 2.07 -15.06
C GLY A 32 4.32 1.02 -14.90
N VAL A 33 4.14 0.14 -15.90
CA VAL A 33 3.24 -1.02 -15.81
C VAL A 33 3.73 -1.99 -14.75
N LYS A 34 5.04 -2.26 -14.71
CA LYS A 34 5.66 -3.12 -13.69
C LYS A 34 5.41 -2.60 -12.28
N ASP A 35 5.67 -1.32 -12.02
CA ASP A 35 5.45 -0.67 -10.74
C ASP A 35 3.98 -0.71 -10.31
N ARG A 36 3.04 -0.41 -11.23
CA ARG A 36 1.60 -0.53 -10.95
C ARG A 36 1.19 -1.97 -10.65
N CYS A 37 1.78 -2.94 -11.33
CA CYS A 37 1.49 -4.37 -11.14
C CYS A 37 1.91 -4.82 -9.74
N PHE A 38 3.13 -4.51 -9.31
CA PHE A 38 3.59 -4.82 -7.95
C PHE A 38 2.81 -4.08 -6.88
N SER A 39 2.45 -2.80 -7.11
CA SER A 39 1.58 -2.07 -6.18
C SER A 39 0.19 -2.70 -6.05
N ALA A 40 -0.38 -3.22 -7.14
CA ALA A 40 -1.66 -3.95 -7.08
C ALA A 40 -1.51 -5.30 -6.37
N LEU A 41 -0.37 -5.99 -6.55
CA LEU A 41 -0.04 -7.24 -5.88
C LEU A 41 0.05 -7.04 -4.36
N ALA A 42 0.78 -6.00 -3.94
CA ALA A 42 0.90 -5.59 -2.54
C ALA A 42 -0.47 -5.36 -1.89
N MET A 43 -1.37 -4.66 -2.58
CA MET A 43 -2.72 -4.38 -2.08
C MET A 43 -3.59 -5.63 -1.99
N ARG A 44 -3.45 -6.56 -2.95
CA ARG A 44 -4.19 -7.83 -2.95
C ARG A 44 -3.74 -8.72 -1.81
N ASP A 45 -2.44 -8.75 -1.55
CA ASP A 45 -1.81 -9.62 -0.54
C ASP A 45 -1.69 -8.93 0.82
N GLU A 46 -2.10 -7.66 0.91
CA GLU A 46 -1.97 -6.80 2.10
C GLU A 46 -0.53 -6.83 2.67
N SER A 47 0.47 -6.79 1.80
CA SER A 47 1.87 -6.98 2.17
C SER A 47 2.76 -5.90 1.59
N THR A 48 3.63 -5.36 2.45
CA THR A 48 4.66 -4.38 2.10
C THR A 48 5.81 -5.01 1.30
N THR A 49 5.96 -6.34 1.34
CA THR A 49 7.03 -7.07 0.64
C THR A 49 7.03 -6.77 -0.86
N GLU A 50 5.85 -6.74 -1.47
CA GLU A 50 5.62 -6.54 -2.89
C GLU A 50 5.85 -5.07 -3.28
N CYS A 51 5.64 -4.12 -2.36
CA CYS A 51 5.98 -2.72 -2.60
C CYS A 51 7.49 -2.53 -2.78
N ASN A 52 8.35 -3.38 -2.22
CA ASN A 52 9.81 -3.29 -2.42
C ASN A 52 10.23 -3.53 -3.88
N ASP A 53 9.41 -4.24 -4.66
CA ASP A 53 9.67 -4.49 -6.09
C ASP A 53 9.24 -3.30 -6.98
N VAL A 54 8.63 -2.25 -6.41
CA VAL A 54 8.31 -1.00 -7.10
C VAL A 54 9.56 -0.14 -7.22
N GLN A 55 9.96 0.17 -8.47
CA GLN A 55 11.19 0.86 -8.78
C GLN A 55 11.09 2.36 -8.49
N ASN A 56 10.00 3.00 -8.92
CA ASN A 56 9.77 4.41 -8.63
C ASN A 56 9.60 4.64 -7.12
N ALA A 57 10.53 5.38 -6.53
CA ALA A 57 10.57 5.60 -5.08
C ALA A 57 9.28 6.22 -4.54
N THR A 58 8.74 7.23 -5.22
CA THR A 58 7.48 7.87 -4.85
C THR A 58 6.32 6.88 -4.89
N MET A 59 6.19 6.08 -5.96
CA MET A 59 5.15 5.05 -6.05
C MET A 59 5.33 3.95 -5.00
N ARG A 60 6.58 3.59 -4.66
CA ARG A 60 6.87 2.63 -3.61
C ARG A 60 6.40 3.14 -2.26
N GLU A 61 6.71 4.39 -1.89
CA GLU A 61 6.22 4.96 -0.63
C GLU A 61 4.69 5.06 -0.60
N TYR A 62 4.05 5.46 -1.70
CA TYR A 62 2.58 5.43 -1.80
C TYR A 62 2.01 4.01 -1.65
N CYS A 63 2.68 3.00 -2.19
CA CYS A 63 2.31 1.60 -2.00
C CYS A 63 2.35 1.23 -0.51
N MET A 64 3.47 1.51 0.17
CA MET A 64 3.65 1.26 1.61
C MET A 64 2.59 1.97 2.45
N MET A 65 2.38 3.27 2.20
CA MET A 65 1.38 4.08 2.91
C MET A 65 -0.03 3.51 2.77
N ARG A 66 -0.42 3.00 1.59
CA ARG A 66 -1.73 2.40 1.40
C ARG A 66 -1.90 1.12 2.24
N ILE A 67 -0.86 0.29 2.34
CA ILE A 67 -0.89 -0.90 3.19
C ILE A 67 -1.00 -0.51 4.67
N ALA A 68 -0.20 0.47 5.12
CA ALA A 68 -0.27 0.99 6.48
C ALA A 68 -1.67 1.52 6.85
N ILE A 69 -2.35 2.17 5.91
CA ILE A 69 -3.73 2.64 6.08
C ILE A 69 -4.71 1.48 6.19
N VAL A 70 -4.58 0.45 5.35
CA VAL A 70 -5.44 -0.76 5.40
C VAL A 70 -5.29 -1.47 6.73
N HIS A 71 -4.05 -1.63 7.20
CA HIS A 71 -3.76 -2.26 8.50
C HIS A 71 -4.06 -1.35 9.70
N LEU A 72 -4.26 -0.04 9.45
CA LEU A 72 -4.24 0.99 10.49
C LEU A 72 -2.98 0.86 11.37
N SER A 73 -1.82 0.66 10.76
CA SER A 73 -0.57 0.33 11.46
C SER A 73 0.48 1.41 11.26
N GLU A 74 0.82 2.13 12.34
CA GLU A 74 1.87 3.14 12.33
C GLU A 74 3.27 2.53 12.18
N SER A 75 3.47 1.28 12.59
CA SER A 75 4.75 0.59 12.39
C SER A 75 5.05 0.40 10.91
N ASP A 76 4.02 0.23 10.09
CA ASP A 76 4.14 0.06 8.64
C ASP A 76 4.53 1.39 7.97
N CYS A 77 4.41 2.52 8.66
CA CYS A 77 4.90 3.80 8.17
C CYS A 77 6.43 3.96 8.29
N GLY A 78 7.09 3.13 9.11
CA GLY A 78 8.49 3.35 9.53
C GLY A 78 9.55 3.17 8.45
N SER A 79 9.24 2.50 7.34
CA SER A 79 10.18 2.25 6.24
C SER A 79 10.16 3.32 5.15
N MET A 80 9.34 4.37 5.29
CA MET A 80 9.30 5.49 4.34
C MET A 80 10.28 6.59 4.77
N GLU A 81 10.87 7.26 3.79
CA GLU A 81 11.75 8.40 4.02
C GLU A 81 10.95 9.70 3.93
N THR A 82 10.17 9.90 2.86
CA THR A 82 9.52 11.18 2.60
C THR A 82 8.07 11.25 3.07
N LEU A 83 7.33 10.14 2.93
CA LEU A 83 5.90 10.08 3.28
C LEU A 83 5.63 9.54 4.70
N ARG A 84 6.66 9.29 5.52
CA ARG A 84 6.53 8.70 6.86
C ARG A 84 5.53 9.45 7.74
N ASP A 85 5.75 10.74 7.93
CA ASP A 85 4.95 11.57 8.84
C ASP A 85 3.52 11.75 8.33
N GLN A 86 3.35 11.86 7.00
CA GLN A 86 2.03 11.89 6.38
C GLN A 86 1.29 10.56 6.57
N CYS A 87 1.97 9.42 6.45
CA CYS A 87 1.41 8.10 6.74
C CYS A 87 0.93 8.02 8.19
N VAL A 88 1.78 8.39 9.15
CA VAL A 88 1.45 8.37 10.58
C VAL A 88 0.26 9.27 10.87
N HIS A 89 0.22 10.48 10.30
CA HIS A 89 -0.91 11.40 10.43
C HIS A 89 -2.24 10.79 9.94
N VAL A 90 -2.23 10.16 8.77
CA VAL A 90 -3.44 9.54 8.20
C VAL A 90 -3.88 8.33 9.03
N VAL A 91 -2.95 7.46 9.44
CA VAL A 91 -3.26 6.30 10.30
C VAL A 91 -3.82 6.74 11.64
N ALA A 92 -3.22 7.78 12.26
CA ALA A 92 -3.72 8.36 13.50
C ALA A 92 -5.16 8.84 13.33
N GLY A 93 -5.46 9.61 12.28
CA GLY A 93 -6.81 10.12 12.02
C GLY A 93 -7.90 9.06 11.81
N LEU A 94 -7.52 7.80 11.59
CA LEU A 94 -8.44 6.66 11.44
C LEU A 94 -8.51 5.78 12.70
N LYS A 95 -7.57 5.92 13.65
CA LYS A 95 -7.51 5.15 14.90
C LYS A 95 -8.28 5.84 16.03
N GLN A 96 -8.82 5.05 16.97
CA GLN A 96 -9.46 5.59 18.18
C GLN A 96 -8.46 6.17 19.19
N ASN A 97 -7.21 5.67 19.23
CA ASN A 97 -6.15 6.13 20.15
C ASN A 97 -5.16 7.09 19.48
N ALA A 98 -5.68 7.95 18.60
CA ALA A 98 -4.89 8.76 17.69
C ALA A 98 -3.93 9.75 18.38
N SER A 99 -4.26 10.24 19.58
CA SER A 99 -3.44 11.20 20.32
C SER A 99 -2.03 10.67 20.67
N LEU A 100 -1.89 9.37 20.93
CA LEU A 100 -0.58 8.75 21.16
C LEU A 100 0.21 8.57 19.87
N VAL A 101 -0.47 8.24 18.77
CA VAL A 101 0.13 8.03 17.45
C VAL A 101 0.71 9.33 16.90
N CYS A 102 0.04 10.47 17.11
CA CYS A 102 0.54 11.79 16.68
C CYS A 102 1.91 12.16 17.26
N ARG A 103 2.35 11.52 18.37
CA ARG A 103 3.67 11.77 18.98
C ARG A 103 4.83 11.14 18.20
N LEU A 104 4.54 10.28 17.22
CA LEU A 104 5.53 9.61 16.38
C LEU A 104 5.94 10.45 15.16
N ILE A 105 5.20 11.53 14.88
CA ILE A 105 5.45 12.49 13.81
C ILE A 105 6.62 13.40 14.24
N GLU A 106 7.61 13.55 13.36
CA GLU A 106 8.81 14.36 13.64
C GLU A 106 8.61 15.82 13.20
N ASP A 107 7.87 16.05 12.12
CA ASP A 107 7.48 17.37 11.66
C ASP A 107 6.46 18.03 12.61
N ASN A 108 6.85 19.15 13.20
CA ASN A 108 6.04 19.82 14.22
C ASN A 108 4.69 20.31 13.68
N ASP A 109 4.65 20.84 12.46
CA ASP A 109 3.43 21.36 11.85
C ASP A 109 2.44 20.20 11.61
N THR A 110 2.90 19.08 11.08
CA THR A 110 2.11 17.87 10.87
C THR A 110 1.67 17.25 12.20
N ALA A 111 2.52 17.29 13.24
CA ALA A 111 2.20 16.80 14.58
C ALA A 111 1.11 17.65 15.24
N ASP A 112 1.15 18.98 15.07
CA ASP A 112 0.12 19.90 15.55
C ASP A 112 -1.20 19.70 14.82
N LEU A 113 -1.16 19.60 13.48
CA LEU A 113 -2.33 19.26 12.67
C LEU A 113 -2.95 17.92 13.07
N CYS A 114 -2.11 16.91 13.35
CA CYS A 114 -2.55 15.62 13.85
C CYS A 114 -3.30 15.78 15.17
N ARG A 115 -2.70 16.48 16.14
CA ARG A 115 -3.29 16.70 17.48
C ARG A 115 -4.60 17.47 17.42
N MET A 116 -4.72 18.48 16.55
CA MET A 116 -5.96 19.24 16.38
C MET A 116 -7.08 18.41 15.77
N ARG A 117 -6.77 17.46 14.88
CA ARG A 117 -7.75 16.63 14.20
C ARG A 117 -8.36 15.53 15.09
N VAL A 118 -7.62 15.13 16.13
CA VAL A 118 -7.95 13.97 16.97
C VAL A 118 -8.55 14.34 18.32
N MET A 119 -8.74 15.63 18.59
CA MET A 119 -9.47 16.19 19.73
C MET A 119 -10.96 16.32 19.40
#